data_AF-A0A5S3R5B3-F1
#
_entry.id   AF-A0A5S3R5B3-F1
#
_cell.length_a   1.000
_cell.length_b   1.000
_cell.length_c   1.000
_cell.angle_alpha   90.00
_cell.angle_beta   90.00
_cell.angle_gamma   90.00
#
_symmetry.space_group_name_H-M   'P 1'
#
loop_
_entity.id
_entity.type
_entity.pdbx_description
1 polymer ?
#
loop_
_entity_poly.entity_id
_entity_poly.type
_entity_poly.pdbx_seq_one_letter_code
_entity_poly.pdbx_strand_id
1 'polypeptide(L)'
;MPIVSMRNFMNHIGNANDGFRQSASSLNNITLLLGGNAQNSPNNRNINNRTAENIEGEIHALPVDKLLKYQTALVYLGNALNIDSFARPTNYNMAFQDFELQWYQFRDPTHGMIRIDNARYIFKHQFTFDSTNGDVNTFTHCLTREHVWYPTARAYDPPFNQLLSRVPQSFFMPPNGSQSASVTDDHSTFNPDYIVRRPLTMGRTIDIRQRYQYRQPGRQWQNIPGASYILKKGVRWGVGGDPCFFLL
;
A
#
# COMPACT_ATOMS: atom_id res chain seq x y z
N MET A 1 -20.11 -10.30 6.69
CA MET A 1 -20.28 -8.89 6.28
C MET A 1 -20.19 -8.03 7.52
N PRO A 2 -19.48 -6.89 7.48
CA PRO A 2 -19.41 -5.98 8.61
C PRO A 2 -20.81 -5.48 9.01
N ILE A 3 -21.04 -5.37 10.32
CA ILE A 3 -22.31 -4.92 10.90
C ILE A 3 -22.12 -3.52 11.47
N VAL A 4 -22.95 -2.57 11.03
CA VAL A 4 -22.98 -1.20 11.57
C VAL A 4 -24.27 -0.99 12.38
N SER A 5 -24.15 -0.51 13.61
CA SER A 5 -25.30 -0.06 14.43
C SER A 5 -25.62 1.38 14.08
N MET A 6 -26.76 1.59 13.41
CA MET A 6 -27.25 2.91 13.03
C MET A 6 -27.52 3.79 14.24
N ARG A 7 -28.09 3.25 15.31
CA ARG A 7 -28.30 4.00 16.56
C ARG A 7 -26.98 4.53 17.11
N ASN A 8 -25.93 3.70 17.17
CA ASN A 8 -24.64 4.15 17.69
C ASN A 8 -24.02 5.22 16.78
N PHE A 9 -24.04 4.99 15.47
CA PHE A 9 -23.55 5.98 14.51
C PHE A 9 -24.29 7.32 14.64
N MET A 10 -25.62 7.31 14.64
CA MET A 10 -26.44 8.52 14.74
C MET A 10 -26.28 9.22 16.08
N ASN A 11 -26.10 8.48 17.19
CA ASN A 11 -25.78 9.06 18.49
C ASN A 11 -24.44 9.81 18.45
N HIS A 12 -23.42 9.24 17.81
CA HIS A 12 -22.13 9.93 17.64
C HIS A 12 -22.26 11.19 16.77
N ILE A 13 -23.12 11.18 15.75
CA ILE A 13 -23.38 12.38 14.93
C ILE A 13 -24.14 13.44 15.73
N GLY A 14 -25.16 13.04 16.50
CA GLY A 14 -25.98 13.93 17.33
C GLY A 14 -25.15 14.65 18.38
N ASN A 15 -24.24 13.93 19.06
CA ASN A 15 -23.34 14.53 20.05
C ASN A 15 -22.34 15.53 19.46
N ALA A 16 -22.06 15.46 18.16
CA ALA A 16 -21.22 16.40 17.45
C ALA A 16 -21.97 17.65 16.95
N ASN A 17 -23.30 17.69 17.06
CA ASN A 17 -24.11 18.77 16.51
C ASN A 17 -25.40 18.99 17.33
N ASP A 18 -25.35 19.95 18.25
CA ASP A 18 -26.53 20.40 18.98
C ASP A 18 -27.63 20.87 17.99
N GLY A 19 -28.79 20.21 18.02
CA GLY A 19 -29.86 20.47 17.05
C GLY A 19 -29.74 19.71 15.73
N PHE A 20 -29.09 18.53 15.73
CA PHE A 20 -28.91 17.68 14.56
C PHE A 20 -30.18 17.52 13.70
N ARG A 21 -30.05 17.86 12.41
CA ARG A 21 -30.99 17.51 11.35
C ARG A 21 -30.24 16.72 10.28
N GLN A 22 -30.67 15.49 10.03
CA GLN A 22 -29.98 14.57 9.12
C GLN A 22 -29.77 15.16 7.72
N SER A 23 -30.81 15.76 7.13
CA SER A 23 -30.74 16.36 5.80
C SER A 23 -29.79 17.56 5.71
N ALA A 24 -29.48 18.22 6.81
CA ALA A 24 -28.54 19.33 6.89
C ALA A 24 -27.13 18.89 7.32
N SER A 25 -26.94 17.60 7.61
CA SER A 25 -25.65 17.05 8.02
C SER A 25 -24.71 16.91 6.83
N SER A 26 -23.43 17.26 7.00
CA SER A 26 -22.38 16.91 6.03
C SER A 26 -22.18 15.40 5.87
N LEU A 27 -22.74 14.59 6.78
CA LEU A 27 -22.74 13.12 6.68
C LEU A 27 -24.02 12.54 6.07
N ASN A 28 -24.92 13.35 5.52
CA ASN A 28 -26.22 12.87 5.03
C ASN A 28 -26.08 11.75 3.98
N ASN A 29 -25.17 11.88 3.02
CA ASN A 29 -24.92 10.85 2.01
C ASN A 29 -24.46 9.52 2.63
N ILE A 30 -23.57 9.58 3.63
CA ILE A 30 -23.13 8.40 4.39
C ILE A 30 -24.31 7.79 5.14
N THR A 31 -25.15 8.59 5.80
CA THR A 31 -26.36 8.11 6.48
C THR A 31 -27.34 7.44 5.51
N LEU A 32 -27.50 7.98 4.30
CA LEU A 32 -28.33 7.40 3.24
C LEU A 32 -27.77 6.05 2.75
N LEU A 33 -26.46 5.97 2.52
CA LEU A 33 -25.78 4.72 2.11
C LEU A 33 -25.91 3.61 3.16
N LEU A 34 -26.01 3.96 4.44
CA LEU A 34 -26.30 3.03 5.53
C LEU A 34 -27.81 2.72 5.68
N GLY A 35 -28.66 3.27 4.81
CA GLY A 35 -30.10 3.03 4.77
C GLY A 35 -30.93 3.90 5.71
N GLY A 36 -30.41 5.04 6.19
CA GLY A 36 -31.05 5.89 7.19
C GLY A 36 -32.46 6.42 6.84
N ASN A 37 -32.86 6.40 5.56
CA ASN A 37 -34.19 6.83 5.11
C ASN A 37 -35.18 5.68 4.83
N ALA A 38 -34.78 4.42 4.98
CA ALA A 38 -35.69 3.31 4.72
C ALA A 38 -36.62 3.08 5.92
N GLN A 39 -37.94 3.10 5.69
CA GLN A 39 -38.93 2.73 6.71
C GLN A 39 -38.67 1.30 7.22
N ASN A 40 -38.84 1.06 8.52
CA ASN A 40 -38.62 -0.26 9.18
C ASN A 40 -37.21 -0.83 9.08
N SER A 41 -36.24 0.07 8.88
CA SER A 41 -34.84 -0.27 8.83
C SER A 41 -34.32 -0.92 10.12
N PRO A 42 -33.74 -2.13 10.07
CA PRO A 42 -33.09 -2.72 11.24
C PRO A 42 -31.97 -1.83 11.76
N ASN A 43 -31.83 -1.76 13.08
CA ASN A 43 -30.78 -0.96 13.71
C ASN A 43 -29.37 -1.41 13.29
N ASN A 44 -29.17 -2.72 13.12
CA ASN A 44 -27.91 -3.31 12.69
C ASN A 44 -27.95 -3.56 11.18
N ARG A 45 -26.95 -3.07 10.46
CA ARG A 45 -26.87 -3.14 8.99
C ARG A 45 -25.71 -3.98 8.53
N ASN A 46 -26.00 -4.98 7.71
CA ASN A 46 -24.99 -5.68 6.93
C ASN A 46 -24.58 -4.79 5.75
N ILE A 47 -23.36 -4.29 5.78
CA ILE A 47 -22.82 -3.45 4.71
C ILE A 47 -21.95 -4.32 3.81
N ASN A 48 -22.25 -4.31 2.51
CA ASN A 48 -21.42 -4.99 1.52
C ASN A 48 -20.20 -4.13 1.16
N ASN A 49 -19.20 -4.75 0.52
CA ASN A 49 -17.93 -4.09 0.21
C ASN A 49 -18.12 -2.86 -0.69
N ARG A 50 -18.98 -2.92 -1.70
CA ARG A 50 -19.23 -1.79 -2.61
C ARG A 50 -19.83 -0.58 -1.87
N THR A 51 -20.75 -0.82 -0.94
CA THR A 51 -21.30 0.25 -0.10
C THR A 51 -20.24 0.82 0.84
N ALA A 52 -19.36 -0.02 1.40
CA ALA A 52 -18.26 0.44 2.24
C ALA A 52 -17.27 1.32 1.44
N GLU A 53 -16.91 0.93 0.22
CA GLU A 53 -16.08 1.73 -0.70
C GLU A 53 -16.72 3.09 -1.04
N ASN A 54 -18.04 3.11 -1.30
CA ASN A 54 -18.74 4.37 -1.53
C ASN A 54 -18.74 5.27 -0.27
N ILE A 55 -18.92 4.69 0.91
CA ILE A 55 -18.86 5.44 2.18
C ILE A 55 -17.46 6.02 2.40
N GLU A 56 -16.42 5.23 2.16
CA GLU A 56 -15.03 5.69 2.24
C GLU A 56 -14.77 6.85 1.26
N GLY A 57 -15.29 6.76 0.03
CA GLY A 57 -15.27 7.85 -0.94
C GLY A 57 -15.94 9.14 -0.46
N GLU A 58 -17.10 9.06 0.20
CA GLU A 58 -17.78 10.21 0.79
C GLU A 58 -16.96 10.81 1.95
N ILE A 59 -16.36 9.98 2.81
CA ILE A 59 -15.44 10.43 3.87
C ILE A 59 -14.24 11.15 3.24
N HIS A 60 -13.76 10.65 2.10
CA HIS A 60 -12.65 11.23 1.37
C HIS A 60 -12.95 12.60 0.74
N ALA A 61 -14.22 12.94 0.57
CA ALA A 61 -14.63 14.24 0.05
C ALA A 61 -14.85 15.30 1.16
N LEU A 62 -14.86 14.90 2.43
CA LEU A 62 -15.14 15.82 3.54
C LEU A 62 -13.99 16.81 3.77
N PRO A 63 -14.29 18.11 3.97
CA PRO A 63 -13.28 19.08 4.38
C PRO A 63 -12.86 18.87 5.84
N VAL A 64 -11.69 19.39 6.20
CA VAL A 64 -11.00 19.14 7.48
C VAL A 64 -11.86 19.46 8.69
N ASP A 65 -12.59 20.59 8.65
CA ASP A 65 -13.47 21.01 9.73
C ASP A 65 -14.59 20.01 9.99
N LYS A 66 -15.08 19.32 8.95
CA LYS A 66 -16.10 18.26 9.08
C LYS A 66 -15.50 16.95 9.56
N LEU A 67 -14.28 16.62 9.15
CA LEU A 67 -13.55 15.47 9.71
C LEU A 67 -13.38 15.64 11.23
N LEU A 68 -12.93 16.81 11.67
CA LEU A 68 -12.79 17.16 13.10
C LEU A 68 -14.13 17.16 13.82
N LYS A 69 -15.15 17.82 13.26
CA LYS A 69 -16.49 17.86 13.87
C LYS A 69 -17.06 16.46 14.11
N TYR A 70 -16.93 15.56 13.13
CA TYR A 70 -17.55 14.24 13.19
C TYR A 70 -16.58 13.09 13.53
N GLN A 71 -15.42 13.41 14.13
CA GLN A 71 -14.35 12.45 14.43
C GLN A 71 -14.86 11.13 15.01
N THR A 72 -15.62 11.17 16.10
CA THR A 72 -16.10 9.96 16.80
C THR A 72 -16.99 9.10 15.92
N ALA A 73 -17.87 9.73 15.13
CA ALA A 73 -18.76 9.02 14.22
C ALA A 73 -17.99 8.36 13.07
N LEU A 74 -16.98 9.06 12.53
CA LEU A 74 -16.13 8.55 11.46
C LEU A 74 -15.21 7.43 11.96
N VAL A 75 -14.60 7.56 13.14
CA VAL A 75 -13.80 6.49 13.76
C VAL A 75 -14.65 5.25 14.00
N TYR A 76 -15.86 5.41 14.52
CA TYR A 76 -16.82 4.31 14.68
C TYR A 76 -17.07 3.57 13.35
N LEU A 77 -17.35 4.31 12.27
CA LEU A 77 -17.56 3.71 10.94
C LEU A 77 -16.31 3.03 10.40
N GLY A 78 -15.14 3.67 10.50
CA GLY A 78 -13.88 3.11 10.04
C GLY A 78 -13.55 1.77 10.70
N ASN A 79 -13.82 1.67 12.00
CA ASN A 79 -13.63 0.42 12.74
C ASN A 79 -14.66 -0.65 12.36
N ALA A 80 -15.93 -0.28 12.19
CA ALA A 80 -16.98 -1.21 11.85
C ALA A 80 -16.85 -1.77 10.42
N LEU A 81 -16.42 -0.93 9.48
CA LEU A 81 -16.33 -1.26 8.06
C LEU A 81 -14.91 -1.62 7.60
N ASN A 82 -13.91 -1.44 8.47
CA ASN A 82 -12.49 -1.58 8.13
C ASN A 82 -12.10 -0.70 6.91
N ILE A 83 -12.56 0.55 6.94
CA ILE A 83 -12.27 1.60 5.95
C ILE A 83 -11.46 2.72 6.60
N ASP A 84 -10.81 3.51 5.77
CA ASP A 84 -10.20 4.73 6.22
C ASP A 84 -11.22 5.75 6.70
N SER A 85 -10.89 6.35 7.84
CA SER A 85 -11.81 7.27 8.50
C SER A 85 -11.06 8.32 9.30
N PHE A 86 -11.65 9.52 9.36
CA PHE A 86 -11.18 10.67 10.12
C PHE A 86 -9.77 11.17 9.73
N ALA A 87 -8.73 10.45 10.13
CA ALA A 87 -7.33 10.73 9.87
C ALA A 87 -6.84 9.71 8.83
N ARG A 88 -6.82 10.14 7.57
CA ARG A 88 -6.37 9.29 6.46
C ARG A 88 -5.14 9.90 5.81
N PRO A 89 -4.25 9.07 5.26
CA PRO A 89 -3.16 9.56 4.46
C PRO A 89 -3.64 10.37 3.21
N THR A 90 -2.90 11.39 2.82
CA THR A 90 -3.10 12.25 1.63
C THR A 90 -1.76 12.77 1.11
N ASN A 91 -1.71 13.56 0.03
CA ASN A 91 -0.49 14.19 -0.50
C ASN A 91 0.73 13.25 -0.59
N TYR A 92 0.47 12.03 -1.03
CA TYR A 92 1.48 10.98 -1.09
C TYR A 92 2.55 11.32 -2.12
N ASN A 93 3.82 11.17 -1.75
CA ASN A 93 4.95 11.38 -2.64
C ASN A 93 5.98 10.28 -2.44
N MET A 94 6.53 9.78 -3.56
CA MET A 94 7.62 8.83 -3.56
C MET A 94 8.84 9.47 -4.21
N ALA A 95 9.80 9.88 -3.39
CA ALA A 95 11.01 10.56 -3.86
C ALA A 95 12.16 9.55 -3.98
N PHE A 96 12.77 9.45 -5.16
CA PHE A 96 14.05 8.76 -5.29
C PHE A 96 15.10 9.47 -4.41
N GLN A 97 15.84 8.69 -3.63
CA GLN A 97 16.88 9.17 -2.72
C GLN A 97 18.27 8.81 -3.27
N ASP A 98 18.49 7.54 -3.57
CA ASP A 98 19.83 7.03 -3.87
C ASP A 98 19.78 5.69 -4.63
N PHE A 99 20.91 5.29 -5.20
CA PHE A 99 21.11 4.00 -5.82
C PHE A 99 22.44 3.39 -5.35
N GLU A 100 22.37 2.16 -4.83
CA GLU A 100 23.51 1.43 -4.30
C GLU A 100 23.67 0.07 -5.00
N LEU A 101 24.93 -0.29 -5.26
CA LEU A 101 25.32 -1.64 -5.68
C LEU A 101 25.91 -2.40 -4.50
N GLN A 102 25.37 -3.57 -4.22
CA GLN A 102 25.89 -4.49 -3.21
C GLN A 102 26.32 -5.81 -3.83
N TRP A 103 27.28 -6.46 -3.16
CA TRP A 103 27.62 -7.85 -3.44
C TRP A 103 26.57 -8.78 -2.82
N TYR A 104 26.48 -10.02 -3.33
CA TYR A 104 25.67 -11.07 -2.73
C TYR A 104 26.47 -12.36 -2.62
N GLN A 105 26.18 -13.14 -1.58
CA GLN A 105 26.77 -14.47 -1.39
C GLN A 105 25.69 -15.53 -1.22
N PHE A 106 25.89 -16.69 -1.81
CA PHE A 106 25.07 -17.88 -1.57
C PHE A 106 25.94 -19.14 -1.46
N ARG A 107 25.34 -20.17 -0.88
CA ARG A 107 25.94 -21.50 -0.79
C ARG A 107 25.49 -22.35 -1.96
N ASP A 108 26.41 -22.68 -2.84
CA ASP A 108 26.23 -23.65 -3.91
C ASP A 108 26.59 -25.07 -3.40
N PRO A 109 25.78 -26.10 -3.70
CA PRO A 109 26.04 -27.46 -3.25
C PRO A 109 27.37 -28.05 -3.75
N THR A 110 27.84 -27.59 -4.91
CA THR A 110 29.01 -28.16 -5.61
C THR A 110 30.25 -27.28 -5.45
N HIS A 111 30.07 -25.96 -5.42
CA HIS A 111 31.17 -24.99 -5.44
C HIS A 111 31.37 -24.25 -4.11
N GLY A 112 30.59 -24.57 -3.08
CA GLY A 112 30.70 -23.93 -1.77
C GLY A 112 30.15 -22.50 -1.76
N MET A 113 30.80 -21.59 -1.03
CA MET A 113 30.33 -20.20 -0.97
C MET A 113 30.73 -19.43 -2.23
N ILE A 114 29.74 -18.97 -3.00
CA ILE A 114 29.93 -18.13 -4.17
C ILE A 114 29.56 -16.69 -3.81
N ARG A 115 30.50 -15.76 -4.02
CA ARG A 115 30.27 -14.31 -3.96
C ARG A 115 30.21 -13.75 -5.37
N ILE A 116 29.22 -12.89 -5.61
CA ILE A 116 29.09 -12.14 -6.86
C ILE A 116 29.07 -10.65 -6.49
N ASP A 117 30.05 -9.91 -6.99
CA ASP A 117 30.09 -8.46 -6.86
C ASP A 117 29.06 -7.82 -7.81
N ASN A 118 28.50 -6.67 -7.41
CA ASN A 118 27.41 -5.97 -8.11
C ASN A 118 26.19 -6.86 -8.39
N ALA A 119 25.95 -7.84 -7.52
CA ALA A 119 24.83 -8.79 -7.63
C ALA A 119 23.53 -8.27 -7.02
N ARG A 120 23.55 -7.11 -6.37
CA ARG A 120 22.37 -6.49 -5.77
C ARG A 120 22.33 -5.02 -6.16
N TYR A 121 21.21 -4.62 -6.74
CA TYR A 121 20.90 -3.26 -7.17
C TYR A 121 19.82 -2.77 -6.20
N ILE A 122 20.16 -1.77 -5.41
CA ILE A 122 19.28 -1.18 -4.40
C ILE A 122 18.93 0.21 -4.87
N PHE A 123 17.69 0.43 -5.26
CA PHE A 123 17.17 1.79 -5.32
C PHE A 123 16.75 2.16 -3.91
N LYS A 124 16.88 3.43 -3.55
CA LYS A 124 16.34 3.97 -2.32
C LYS A 124 15.35 5.02 -2.69
N HIS A 125 14.12 4.88 -2.25
CA HIS A 125 13.14 5.95 -2.33
C HIS A 125 12.62 6.22 -0.92
N GLN A 126 12.01 7.38 -0.76
CA GLN A 126 11.38 7.78 0.48
C GLN A 126 9.91 8.01 0.18
N PHE A 127 9.07 7.22 0.84
CA PHE A 127 7.64 7.45 0.81
C PHE A 127 7.27 8.53 1.82
N THR A 128 6.42 9.46 1.44
CA THR A 128 5.91 10.51 2.31
C THR A 128 4.42 10.69 2.03
N PHE A 129 3.66 11.10 3.03
CA PHE A 129 2.23 11.38 2.93
C PHE A 129 1.85 12.36 4.04
N ASP A 130 0.75 13.08 3.89
CA ASP A 130 0.17 13.93 4.92
C ASP A 130 -1.06 13.29 5.56
N SER A 131 -1.52 13.80 6.70
CA SER A 131 -2.84 13.42 7.25
C SER A 131 -3.89 14.45 6.86
N THR A 132 -5.07 14.02 6.43
CA THR A 132 -6.15 14.94 6.01
C THR A 132 -6.62 15.90 7.10
N ASN A 133 -6.39 15.58 8.36
CA ASN A 133 -6.77 16.42 9.51
C ASN A 133 -5.55 16.88 10.34
N GLY A 134 -4.33 16.68 9.82
CA GLY A 134 -3.10 17.00 10.54
C GLY A 134 -2.76 16.08 11.71
N ASP A 135 -3.45 14.95 11.89
CA ASP A 135 -3.15 14.00 12.97
C ASP A 135 -1.79 13.32 12.75
N VAL A 136 -0.81 13.75 13.54
CA VAL A 136 0.54 13.21 13.57
C VAL A 136 0.59 11.72 13.95
N ASN A 137 -0.43 11.21 14.63
CA ASN A 137 -0.50 9.79 15.00
C ASN A 137 -0.73 8.88 13.79
N THR A 138 -1.28 9.43 12.70
CA THR A 138 -1.38 8.72 11.42
C THR A 138 0.01 8.36 10.91
N PHE A 139 1.03 9.19 11.18
CA PHE A 139 2.40 8.91 10.76
C PHE A 139 3.12 7.90 11.66
N THR A 140 2.95 8.02 12.97
CA THR A 140 3.73 7.25 13.95
C THR A 140 3.21 5.83 14.13
N HIS A 141 1.90 5.62 13.99
CA HIS A 141 1.28 4.31 14.23
C HIS A 141 0.84 3.57 12.97
N CYS A 142 0.81 4.24 11.82
CA CYS A 142 0.55 3.55 10.57
C CYS A 142 1.78 2.75 10.14
N LEU A 143 1.55 1.49 9.80
CA LEU A 143 2.55 0.64 9.17
C LEU A 143 2.46 0.80 7.66
N THR A 144 3.60 0.72 6.98
CA THR A 144 3.68 0.75 5.52
C THR A 144 4.39 -0.49 5.01
N ARG A 145 4.01 -0.96 3.82
CA ARG A 145 4.71 -2.03 3.10
C ARG A 145 4.52 -1.88 1.60
N GLU A 146 5.39 -2.49 0.84
CA GLU A 146 5.32 -2.62 -0.61
C GLU A 146 4.78 -4.01 -0.98
N HIS A 147 3.97 -4.09 -2.02
CA HIS A 147 3.66 -5.31 -2.76
C HIS A 147 4.31 -5.24 -4.14
N VAL A 148 5.20 -6.19 -4.44
CA VAL A 148 5.86 -6.31 -5.75
C VAL A 148 5.37 -7.56 -6.45
N TRP A 149 5.08 -7.46 -7.75
CA TRP A 149 4.80 -8.63 -8.57
C TRP A 149 5.17 -8.44 -10.04
N TYR A 150 5.42 -9.55 -10.72
CA TYR A 150 5.84 -9.59 -12.12
C TYR A 150 4.72 -10.21 -12.98
N PRO A 151 3.83 -9.38 -13.56
CA PRO A 151 2.64 -9.90 -14.26
C PRO A 151 2.97 -10.71 -15.51
N THR A 152 4.13 -10.46 -16.13
CA THR A 152 4.53 -11.03 -17.42
C THR A 152 5.68 -12.04 -17.32
N ALA A 153 6.24 -12.24 -16.12
CA ALA A 153 7.36 -13.15 -15.90
C ALA A 153 6.88 -14.51 -15.37
N ARG A 154 7.42 -15.59 -15.95
CA ARG A 154 7.33 -16.94 -15.40
C ARG A 154 8.54 -17.20 -14.51
N ALA A 155 8.41 -18.13 -13.56
CA ALA A 155 9.49 -18.52 -12.64
C ALA A 155 10.80 -18.95 -13.34
N TYR A 156 10.73 -19.31 -14.61
CA TYR A 156 11.83 -19.78 -15.44
C TYR A 156 12.13 -18.89 -16.66
N ASP A 157 11.51 -17.71 -16.78
CA ASP A 157 11.79 -16.83 -17.93
C ASP A 157 13.21 -16.23 -17.84
N PRO A 158 13.96 -16.22 -18.95
CA PRO A 158 15.15 -15.39 -19.08
C PRO A 158 14.80 -13.91 -18.80
N PRO A 159 15.67 -13.15 -18.13
CA PRO A 159 17.11 -13.39 -18.05
C PRO A 159 17.53 -14.08 -16.74
N PHE A 160 16.58 -14.64 -15.98
CA PHE A 160 16.80 -15.02 -14.57
C PHE A 160 16.95 -16.51 -14.29
N ASN A 161 16.81 -17.43 -15.27
CA ASN A 161 16.81 -18.84 -14.89
C ASN A 161 17.25 -19.88 -15.94
N GLN A 162 18.42 -20.49 -15.68
CA GLN A 162 18.70 -21.89 -16.03
C GLN A 162 19.04 -22.74 -14.79
N LEU A 163 19.11 -22.17 -13.58
CA LEU A 163 19.84 -22.78 -12.44
C LEU A 163 19.01 -22.98 -11.15
N LEU A 164 17.73 -22.54 -11.05
CA LEU A 164 16.88 -22.68 -9.84
C LEU A 164 15.46 -23.00 -10.28
N SER A 165 14.80 -23.92 -9.63
CA SER A 165 13.50 -24.39 -10.11
C SER A 165 12.31 -23.49 -9.74
N ARG A 166 12.44 -22.52 -8.81
CA ARG A 166 11.28 -21.73 -8.31
C ARG A 166 11.66 -20.35 -7.76
N VAL A 167 11.20 -19.28 -8.40
CA VAL A 167 11.28 -17.91 -7.83
C VAL A 167 9.86 -17.34 -7.65
N PRO A 168 9.50 -16.79 -6.48
CA PRO A 168 8.19 -16.16 -6.26
C PRO A 168 7.96 -14.99 -7.22
N GLN A 169 6.77 -14.94 -7.84
CA GLN A 169 6.38 -13.85 -8.76
C GLN A 169 5.68 -12.69 -8.05
N SER A 170 5.43 -12.81 -6.74
CA SER A 170 4.68 -11.84 -5.94
C SER A 170 5.12 -11.93 -4.47
N PHE A 171 5.47 -10.82 -3.85
CA PHE A 171 5.94 -10.76 -2.46
C PHE A 171 5.73 -9.38 -1.82
N PHE A 172 5.86 -9.29 -0.49
CA PHE A 172 5.72 -8.05 0.28
C PHE A 172 7.01 -7.67 1.00
N MET A 173 7.33 -6.38 1.04
CA MET A 173 8.55 -5.85 1.67
C MET A 173 8.26 -4.62 2.56
N PRO A 174 8.74 -4.57 3.82
CA PRO A 174 9.12 -5.74 4.60
C PRO A 174 7.87 -6.61 4.86
N PRO A 175 8.03 -7.92 5.12
CA PRO A 175 6.89 -8.85 5.25
C PRO A 175 5.82 -8.41 6.27
N ASN A 176 6.24 -7.74 7.34
CA ASN A 176 5.38 -7.29 8.44
C ASN A 176 5.09 -5.77 8.43
N GLY A 177 5.58 -5.06 7.42
CA GLY A 177 5.55 -3.60 7.36
C GLY A 177 6.58 -2.91 8.25
N SER A 178 6.83 -1.63 7.95
CA SER A 178 7.69 -0.73 8.71
C SER A 178 6.85 0.31 9.45
N GLN A 179 7.27 0.68 10.66
CA GLN A 179 6.74 1.84 11.37
C GLN A 179 7.34 3.10 10.77
N SER A 180 6.54 4.17 10.71
CA SER A 180 6.84 5.47 10.08
C SER A 180 6.82 5.48 8.53
N ALA A 181 6.41 6.62 7.97
CA ALA A 181 6.47 6.89 6.53
C ALA A 181 7.91 6.85 5.99
N SER A 182 8.92 6.97 6.86
CA SER A 182 10.32 6.71 6.53
C SER A 182 10.56 5.20 6.35
N VAL A 183 9.96 4.63 5.31
CA VAL A 183 10.61 3.52 4.63
C VAL A 183 11.76 4.21 3.90
N THR A 184 12.98 4.16 4.43
CA THR A 184 14.15 4.07 3.57
C THR A 184 13.89 2.84 2.75
N ASP A 185 13.29 3.06 1.59
CA ASP A 185 12.84 1.99 0.74
C ASP A 185 14.10 1.28 0.25
N ASP A 186 14.31 0.06 0.71
CA ASP A 186 15.43 -0.77 0.29
C ASP A 186 14.95 -1.52 -0.96
N HIS A 187 14.91 -0.83 -2.09
CA HIS A 187 14.47 -1.40 -3.36
C HIS A 187 15.58 -2.26 -3.97
N SER A 188 15.84 -3.39 -3.35
CA SER A 188 15.88 -4.57 -4.20
C SER A 188 14.44 -5.02 -4.41
N THR A 189 14.12 -5.30 -5.66
CA THR A 189 13.15 -6.31 -6.07
C THR A 189 13.41 -7.63 -5.30
N PHE A 190 13.04 -7.69 -4.02
CA PHE A 190 13.44 -8.73 -3.08
C PHE A 190 12.77 -10.08 -3.42
N ASN A 191 13.39 -10.80 -4.34
CA ASN A 191 14.00 -12.06 -3.92
C ASN A 191 15.49 -12.00 -4.30
N PRO A 192 16.43 -12.25 -3.37
CA PRO A 192 17.83 -12.51 -3.73
C PRO A 192 17.96 -13.48 -4.92
N ASP A 193 17.07 -14.46 -5.10
CA ASP A 193 17.16 -15.39 -6.23
C ASP A 193 17.06 -14.75 -7.63
N TYR A 194 16.52 -13.53 -7.78
CA TYR A 194 16.43 -12.85 -9.08
C TYR A 194 17.68 -12.06 -9.46
N ILE A 195 18.32 -11.39 -8.51
CA ILE A 195 19.43 -10.47 -8.83
C ILE A 195 20.77 -11.22 -8.88
N VAL A 196 20.83 -12.37 -8.21
CA VAL A 196 22.05 -13.18 -8.05
C VAL A 196 22.42 -13.93 -9.32
N ARG A 197 21.62 -13.79 -10.38
CA ARG A 197 21.83 -14.51 -11.63
C ARG A 197 21.85 -13.49 -12.73
N ARG A 198 23.09 -13.20 -13.14
CA ARG A 198 23.43 -12.33 -14.25
C ARG A 198 22.41 -12.49 -15.37
N PRO A 199 21.92 -11.39 -15.93
CA PRO A 199 20.93 -11.49 -16.96
C PRO A 199 21.45 -12.30 -18.16
N LEU A 200 20.77 -13.40 -18.47
CA LEU A 200 21.17 -14.35 -19.52
C LEU A 200 20.91 -13.84 -20.96
N THR A 201 20.17 -12.74 -21.15
CA THR A 201 19.81 -12.25 -22.49
C THR A 201 19.72 -10.73 -22.52
N MET A 202 20.47 -10.11 -23.41
CA MET A 202 20.51 -8.66 -23.65
C MET A 202 19.18 -8.14 -24.22
N GLY A 203 18.81 -6.90 -23.88
CA GLY A 203 17.68 -6.19 -24.51
C GLY A 203 16.29 -6.62 -24.07
N ARG A 204 16.14 -7.68 -23.24
CA ARG A 204 14.84 -8.06 -22.68
C ARG A 204 14.52 -7.17 -21.47
N THR A 205 13.30 -6.67 -21.43
CA THR A 205 12.75 -5.94 -20.29
C THR A 205 11.73 -6.78 -19.54
N ILE A 206 11.61 -6.56 -18.24
CA ILE A 206 10.59 -7.15 -17.38
C ILE A 206 9.79 -6.04 -16.76
N ASP A 207 8.47 -6.21 -16.86
CA ASP A 207 7.51 -5.33 -16.20
C ASP A 207 7.40 -5.75 -14.74
N ILE A 208 7.52 -4.76 -13.86
CA ILE A 208 7.39 -4.91 -12.42
C ILE A 208 6.24 -4.01 -12.03
N ARG A 209 5.27 -4.59 -11.32
CA ARG A 209 4.22 -3.81 -10.69
C ARG A 209 4.53 -3.69 -9.22
N GLN A 210 4.40 -2.47 -8.73
CA GLN A 210 4.58 -2.12 -7.34
C GLN A 210 3.35 -1.40 -6.84
N ARG A 211 2.99 -1.69 -5.59
CA ARG A 211 1.91 -0.99 -4.91
C ARG A 211 2.25 -0.84 -3.45
N TYR A 212 2.18 0.39 -2.96
CA TYR A 212 2.32 0.65 -1.54
C TYR A 212 1.00 0.39 -0.84
N GLN A 213 1.14 -0.18 0.34
CA GLN A 213 0.07 -0.46 1.25
C GLN A 213 0.39 0.13 2.60
N TYR A 214 -0.66 0.44 3.33
CA TYR A 214 -0.58 0.96 4.68
C TYR A 214 -1.57 0.22 5.56
N ARG A 215 -1.33 0.27 6.86
CA ARG A 215 -2.18 -0.34 7.86
C ARG A 215 -2.17 0.50 9.12
N GLN A 216 -3.33 1.06 9.46
CA GLN A 216 -3.56 1.60 10.79
C GLN A 216 -3.70 0.45 11.82
N PRO A 217 -3.41 0.67 13.11
CA PRO A 217 -3.53 -0.36 14.14
C PRO A 217 -4.92 -1.02 14.14
N GLY A 218 -4.96 -2.36 14.17
CA GLY A 218 -6.20 -3.13 14.20
C GLY A 218 -6.97 -3.19 12.87
N ARG A 219 -6.46 -2.61 11.79
CA ARG A 219 -7.08 -2.65 10.45
C ARG A 219 -6.36 -3.62 9.52
N GLN A 220 -7.00 -3.94 8.39
CA GLN A 220 -6.34 -4.68 7.32
C GLN A 220 -5.40 -3.78 6.52
N TRP A 221 -4.50 -4.40 5.75
CA TRP A 221 -3.68 -3.69 4.79
C TRP A 221 -4.56 -3.10 3.69
N GLN A 222 -4.39 -1.81 3.45
CA GLN A 222 -5.08 -1.07 2.40
C GLN A 222 -4.09 -0.54 1.38
N ASN A 223 -4.52 -0.44 0.14
CA ASN A 223 -3.71 0.15 -0.91
C ASN A 223 -3.67 1.65 -0.73
N ILE A 224 -2.48 2.24 -0.80
CA ILE A 224 -2.35 3.69 -0.78
C ILE A 224 -2.79 4.24 -2.15
N PRO A 225 -3.85 5.07 -2.22
CA PRO A 225 -4.28 5.66 -3.48
C PRO A 225 -3.16 6.46 -4.14
N GLY A 226 -2.94 6.25 -5.45
CA GLY A 226 -1.90 6.93 -6.21
C GLY A 226 -0.48 6.39 -6.03
N ALA A 227 -0.20 5.56 -5.00
CA ALA A 227 1.11 4.95 -4.80
C ALA A 227 1.18 3.54 -5.44
N SER A 228 0.88 3.47 -6.74
CA SER A 228 1.05 2.27 -7.56
C SER A 228 1.87 2.61 -8.79
N TYR A 229 2.89 1.81 -9.08
CA TYR A 229 3.86 2.08 -10.13
C TYR A 229 4.03 0.87 -11.03
N ILE A 230 4.35 1.16 -12.28
CA ILE A 230 4.83 0.19 -13.24
C ILE A 230 6.28 0.57 -13.51
N LEU A 231 7.21 -0.26 -13.08
CA LEU A 231 8.61 -0.12 -13.43
C LEU A 231 8.93 -1.08 -14.57
N LYS A 232 9.85 -0.68 -15.44
CA LYS A 232 10.47 -1.61 -16.39
C LYS A 232 11.94 -1.76 -16.08
N LYS A 233 12.37 -2.99 -15.88
CA LYS A 233 13.79 -3.32 -15.69
C LYS A 233 14.33 -4.03 -16.92
N GLY A 234 15.36 -3.47 -17.52
CA GLY A 234 16.05 -4.03 -18.69
C GLY A 234 17.52 -4.33 -18.42
N VAL A 235 18.18 -4.95 -19.40
CA VAL A 235 19.59 -5.33 -19.35
C VAL A 235 20.31 -4.68 -20.53
N ARG A 236 21.39 -3.93 -20.25
CA ARG A 236 22.23 -3.26 -21.25
C ARG A 236 23.71 -3.53 -20.99
N TRP A 237 24.57 -3.09 -21.91
CA TRP A 237 26.00 -3.09 -21.69
C TRP A 237 26.40 -1.95 -20.76
N GLY A 238 27.12 -2.29 -19.70
CA GLY A 238 27.82 -1.35 -18.84
C GLY A 238 29.16 -0.92 -19.43
N VAL A 239 29.75 0.11 -18.84
CA VAL A 239 31.12 0.54 -19.16
C VAL A 239 32.06 -0.63 -18.84
N GLY A 240 32.86 -1.08 -19.82
CA GLY A 240 33.75 -2.24 -19.67
C GLY A 240 33.21 -3.55 -20.23
N GLY A 241 31.99 -3.57 -20.79
CA GLY A 241 31.44 -4.75 -21.48
C GLY A 241 30.74 -5.76 -20.58
N ASP A 242 30.53 -5.44 -19.30
CA ASP A 242 29.70 -6.26 -18.41
C ASP A 242 28.22 -5.90 -18.52
N PRO A 243 27.29 -6.87 -18.50
CA PRO A 243 25.86 -6.57 -18.51
C PRO A 243 25.42 -5.90 -17.21
N CYS A 244 24.70 -4.78 -17.31
CA CYS A 244 24.12 -4.06 -16.18
C CYS A 244 22.61 -3.85 -16.35
N PHE A 245 21.90 -3.71 -15.23
CA PHE A 245 20.48 -3.38 -15.27
C PHE A 245 20.26 -1.88 -15.52
N PHE A 246 19.15 -1.54 -16.17
CA PHE A 246 18.63 -0.19 -16.24
C PHE A 246 17.13 -0.19 -15.93
N LEU A 247 16.63 0.94 -15.44
CA LEU A 247 15.20 1.17 -15.22
C LEU A 247 14.64 2.16 -16.25
N LEU A 248 13.39 1.95 -16.64
CA LEU A 248 12.54 2.87 -17.39
C LEU A 248 11.21 3.05 -16.64
#